data_AF-A0A2Z6ADI9-F1
#
_entry.id   AF-A0A2Z6ADI9-F1
#
_cell.length_a   1.000
_cell.length_b   1.000
_cell.length_c   1.000
_cell.angle_alpha   90.00
_cell.angle_beta   90.00
_cell.angle_gamma   90.00
#
_symmetry.space_group_name_H-M   'P 1'
#
loop_
_entity.id
_entity.type
_entity.pdbx_description
1 polymer ?
#
loop_
_entity_poly.entity_id
_entity_poly.type
_entity_poly.pdbx_seq_one_letter_code
_entity_poly.pdbx_strand_id
1 'polypeptide(L)' 'MLASARWVGAAALTRDESRGLHMREDRPLVDPAQARRLLTGGLEQVWTRFDHAISQTQLKEVAA' A
#
# COMPACT_ATOMS: atom_id res chain seq x y z
N MET A 1 1.27 18.70 6.08
CA MET A 1 0.15 18.22 5.22
C MET A 1 0.56 17.90 3.78
N LEU A 2 1.41 18.70 3.10
CA LEU A 2 1.80 18.45 1.70
C LEU A 2 2.48 17.09 1.45
N ALA A 3 3.42 16.68 2.31
CA ALA A 3 4.08 15.37 2.18
C ALA A 3 3.07 14.22 2.21
N SER A 4 2.13 14.26 3.16
CA SER A 4 1.05 13.27 3.28
C SER A 4 0.15 13.25 2.04
N ALA A 5 -0.19 14.41 1.46
CA ALA A 5 -0.97 14.47 0.23
C ALA A 5 -0.24 13.78 -0.95
N ARG A 6 1.07 14.01 -1.08
CA ARG A 6 1.90 13.34 -2.11
C ARG A 6 1.93 11.82 -1.89
N TRP A 7 2.02 11.37 -0.64
CA TRP A 7 1.97 9.94 -0.31
C TRP A 7 0.62 9.31 -0.64
N VAL A 8 -0.48 9.98 -0.31
CA VAL A 8 -1.84 9.50 -0.62
C VAL A 8 -2.04 9.38 -2.12
N GLY A 9 -1.62 10.38 -2.90
CA GLY A 9 -1.71 10.35 -4.36
C GLY A 9 -0.90 9.19 -4.97
N ALA A 10 0.34 9.01 -4.52
CA ALA A 10 1.18 7.89 -4.98
C ALA A 10 0.59 6.52 -4.58
N ALA A 11 0.03 6.40 -3.37
CA ALA A 11 -0.67 5.20 -2.93
C ALA A 11 -1.88 4.84 -3.80
N ALA A 12 -2.72 5.84 -4.10
CA ALA A 12 -3.92 5.66 -4.90
C ALA A 12 -3.59 5.19 -6.34
N LEU A 13 -2.52 5.74 -6.94
CA LEU A 13 -2.04 5.32 -8.26
C LEU A 13 -1.44 3.91 -8.27
N THR A 14 -0.81 3.50 -7.17
CA THR A 14 -0.19 2.16 -7.06
C THR A 14 -1.22 1.05 -6.85
N ARG A 15 -2.34 1.34 -6.16
CA ARG A 15 -3.42 0.37 -5.92
C ARG A 15 -4.36 0.30 -7.11
N ASP A 16 -4.22 -0.75 -7.91
CA ASP A 16 -4.97 -1.00 -9.15
C ASP A 16 -6.25 -1.82 -8.92
N GLU A 17 -7.05 -1.40 -7.93
CA GLU A 17 -8.34 -1.99 -7.57
C GLU A 17 -9.25 -0.93 -6.94
N SER A 18 -10.51 -1.29 -6.70
CA SER A 18 -11.42 -0.58 -5.80
C SER A 18 -11.68 -1.41 -4.55
N ARG A 19 -11.51 -0.83 -3.37
CA ARG A 19 -11.73 -1.49 -2.07
C ARG A 19 -12.05 -0.47 -0.98
N GLY A 20 -13.21 -0.62 -0.34
CA GLY A 20 -13.60 0.17 0.83
C GLY A 20 -13.73 1.67 0.52
N LEU A 21 -12.86 2.50 1.06
CA LEU A 21 -12.85 3.95 0.80
C LEU A 21 -12.10 4.33 -0.49
N HIS A 22 -11.25 3.45 -1.02
CA HIS A 22 -10.55 3.66 -2.28
C HIS A 22 -11.43 3.15 -3.42
N MET A 23 -11.99 4.05 -4.22
CA MET A 23 -12.89 3.72 -5.33
C MET A 23 -12.37 4.34 -6.62
N ARG A 24 -12.34 3.54 -7.68
CA ARG A 24 -11.80 3.87 -9.00
C ARG A 24 -12.77 3.40 -10.07
N GLU A 25 -13.25 4.34 -10.88
CA GLU A 25 -14.17 4.05 -11.98
C GLU A 25 -13.52 3.17 -13.06
N ASP A 26 -12.21 3.34 -13.28
CA ASP A 26 -11.44 2.56 -14.25
C ASP A 26 -11.06 1.16 -13.74
N ARG A 27 -11.07 0.95 -12.42
CA ARG A 27 -10.74 -0.31 -11.74
C ARG A 27 -11.80 -0.66 -10.68
N PRO A 28 -13.04 -0.97 -11.07
CA PRO A 28 -14.15 -1.09 -10.13
C PRO A 28 -14.10 -2.38 -9.30
N LEU A 29 -13.28 -3.35 -9.67
CA LEU A 29 -13.20 -4.66 -9.03
C LEU A 29 -12.11 -4.71 -7.96
N VAL A 30 -12.32 -5.61 -7.00
CA VAL A 30 -11.34 -5.96 -5.96
C VAL A 30 -10.36 -6.98 -6.54
N ASP A 31 -9.07 -6.82 -6.21
CA ASP A 31 -8.00 -7.75 -6.56
C ASP A 31 -7.47 -8.45 -5.29
N PRO A 32 -7.66 -9.78 -5.15
CA PRO A 32 -7.12 -10.55 -4.03
C PRO A 32 -5.60 -10.43 -3.85
N ALA A 33 -4.82 -10.24 -4.91
CA ALA A 33 -3.37 -10.06 -4.83
C ALA A 33 -2.94 -8.73 -4.18
N GLN A 34 -3.87 -7.77 -4.08
CA GLN A 34 -3.67 -6.46 -3.47
C GLN A 34 -4.26 -6.37 -2.05
N ALA A 35 -4.74 -7.48 -1.49
CA ALA A 35 -5.25 -7.61 -0.11
C ALA A 35 -4.12 -7.57 0.95
N ARG A 36 -3.23 -6.60 0.84
CA ARG A 36 -2.07 -6.38 1.72
C ARG A 36 -1.86 -4.89 1.95
N ARG A 37 -1.06 -4.57 2.96
CA ARG A 37 -0.75 -3.19 3.34
C ARG A 37 0.09 -2.54 2.24
N LEU A 38 -0.06 -1.22 2.11
CA LEU A 38 0.74 -0.40 1.21
C LEU A 38 1.53 0.58 2.08
N LEU A 39 2.85 0.49 2.01
CA LEU A 39 3.76 1.38 2.72
C LEU A 39 4.06 2.58 1.82
N THR A 40 4.05 3.78 2.40
CA THR A 40 4.35 5.04 1.70
C THR A 40 5.35 5.86 2.50
N GLY A 41 6.13 6.69 1.80
CA GLY A 41 7.04 7.61 2.46
C GLY A 41 7.92 8.37 1.47
N GLY A 42 8.97 8.98 2.03
CA GLY A 42 9.93 9.81 1.29
C GLY A 42 9.53 11.28 1.22
N LEU A 43 10.50 12.17 1.44
CA LEU A 43 10.29 13.62 1.41
C LEU A 43 10.68 14.20 0.05
N GLU A 44 11.93 14.02 -0.36
CA GLU A 44 12.39 14.43 -1.69
C GLU A 44 11.78 13.52 -2.77
N GLN A 45 12.13 12.22 -2.70
CA GLN A 45 11.62 11.19 -3.58
C GLN A 45 10.53 10.38 -2.89
N VAL A 46 9.30 10.51 -3.37
CA VAL A 46 8.16 9.71 -2.86
C VAL A 46 8.29 8.28 -3.37
N TRP A 47 8.04 7.32 -2.48
CA TRP A 47 7.98 5.91 -2.81
C TRP A 47 6.71 5.27 -2.25
N THR A 48 6.29 4.20 -2.88
CA THR A 48 5.17 3.37 -2.47
C THR A 48 5.48 1.92 -2.80
N ARG A 49 5.22 1.01 -1.87
CA ARG A 49 5.44 -0.42 -2.07
C ARG A 49 4.44 -1.23 -1.29
N PHE A 50 4.04 -2.37 -1.85
CA PHE A 50 3.29 -3.34 -1.07
C PHE A 50 4.17 -3.88 0.05
N ASP A 51 3.57 -4.01 1.22
CA ASP A 51 4.21 -4.71 2.30
C ASP A 51 4.43 -6.17 1.88
N HIS A 52 5.65 -6.65 2.06
CA HIS A 52 5.94 -8.06 1.84
C HIS A 52 5.31 -8.81 3.00
N ALA A 53 4.52 -9.85 2.70
CA ALA A 53 4.00 -10.70 3.76
C ALA A 53 5.20 -11.24 4.55
N ILE A 54 5.31 -10.85 5.82
CA ILE A 54 6.31 -11.46 6.71
C ILE A 54 5.95 -12.95 6.77
N SER A 55 6.85 -13.80 6.31
CA SER A 55 6.69 -15.24 6.48
C SER A 55 6.56 -15.52 7.98
N GLN A 56 5.64 -16.41 8.39
CA GLN A 56 5.43 -16.74 9.81
C GLN A 56 6.74 -17.15 10.54
N THR A 57 7.73 -17.63 9.79
CA THR A 57 9.08 -17.92 10.27
C THR A 57 9.80 -16.67 10.80
N GLN A 58 9.71 -15.53 10.11
CA GLN A 58 10.34 -14.26 10.53
C GLN A 58 9.63 -13.61 11.73
N LEU A 59 8.33 -13.85 11.92
CA LEU A 59 7.62 -13.37 13.11
C LEU A 59 8.07 -14.07 14.39
N LYS A 60 8.56 -15.33 14.30
CA LYS A 60 9.10 -16.06 15.46
C LYS A 60 10.49 -15.57 15.87
N GLU A 61 11.32 -15.12 14.93
CA GLU A 61 12.68 -14.64 15.20
C GLU A 61 12.73 -13.23 15.80
N VAL A 62 11.81 -12.34 15.44
CA VAL A 62 11.77 -10.98 16.02
C VAL A 62 11.19 -10.96 17.45
N ALA A 63 10.45 -12.00 17.83
CA ALA A 63 9.83 -12.14 19.14
C ALA A 63 10.70 -12.92 20.15
N ALA A 64 11.88 -13.37 19.75
CA ALA A 64 12.88 -14.05 20.58
C ALA A 64 14.04 -13.10 20.92
#